data_AF-A0A9W5Y3S6-F1
#
_entry.id   AF-A0A9W5Y3S6-F1
#
_cell.length_a   1.000
_cell.length_b   1.000
_cell.length_c   1.000
_cell.angle_alpha   90.00
_cell.angle_beta   90.00
_cell.angle_gamma   90.00
#
_symmetry.space_group_name_H-M   'P 1'
#
loop_
_entity.id
_entity.type
_entity.pdbx_description
1 polymer ?
#
loop_
_entity_poly.entity_id
_entity_poly.type
_entity_poly.pdbx_seq_one_letter_code
_entity_poly.pdbx_strand_id
1 'polypeptide(L)'
;MYNFKDYLARLSENSGVEFKLSLDDNTILFNSIISVDGALLLEKELWLGAQKAKLAISKSFEMCIPLLKYSIETKYREIFSMREQLVINMLEGKGVSSESLYNALPFLSNRCTLFLISLNKNRYDALNVIKESYDDENIISMIYKDHIVILGNFEDELEHANSMKDSILSDIYTKCYISYSSFSGGADDIKNAFNDASLYITLSKKYDLKETVHDSDKLILEKVIYNINDNMKEELFAKFKDKFSKFDSEIISTIEEFANCGLNISEAAKKLYIHRNTLIYRLDKIYKDSGYDIRNFKEASIFIIAFFIWKERRA
;
A
#
# COMPACT_ATOMS: atom_id res chain seq x y z
N MET A 1 -12.22 5.69 -16.51
CA MET A 1 -12.22 6.25 -17.88
C MET A 1 -13.36 7.16 -18.27
N TYR A 2 -14.53 7.12 -17.61
CA TYR A 2 -15.75 7.79 -18.10
C TYR A 2 -15.59 9.30 -18.38
N ASN A 3 -14.58 9.99 -17.84
CA ASN A 3 -14.35 11.41 -18.17
C ASN A 3 -13.31 11.63 -19.29
N PHE A 4 -12.25 10.81 -19.37
CA PHE A 4 -11.19 11.01 -20.37
C PHE A 4 -11.54 10.43 -21.74
N LYS A 5 -12.13 9.23 -21.81
CA LYS A 5 -12.65 8.67 -23.08
C LYS A 5 -13.74 9.55 -23.68
N ASP A 6 -14.66 10.04 -22.85
CA ASP A 6 -15.72 10.96 -23.28
C ASP A 6 -15.16 12.30 -23.74
N TYR A 7 -14.12 12.80 -23.08
CA TYR A 7 -13.38 13.96 -23.55
C TYR A 7 -12.74 13.72 -24.91
N LEU A 8 -12.06 12.58 -25.13
CA LEU A 8 -11.45 12.24 -26.42
C LEU A 8 -12.51 12.10 -27.52
N ALA A 9 -13.66 11.50 -27.21
CA ALA A 9 -14.80 11.39 -28.11
C ALA A 9 -15.32 12.78 -28.51
N ARG A 10 -15.60 13.65 -27.53
CA ARG A 10 -16.04 15.03 -27.79
C ARG A 10 -14.97 15.86 -28.51
N LEU A 11 -13.69 15.63 -28.21
CA LEU A 11 -12.58 16.30 -28.87
C LEU A 11 -12.53 15.92 -30.35
N SER A 12 -12.68 14.63 -30.67
CA SER A 12 -12.73 14.15 -32.06
C SER A 12 -13.98 14.67 -32.78
N GLU A 13 -15.15 14.56 -32.16
CA GLU A 13 -16.43 15.02 -32.72
C GLU A 13 -16.45 16.52 -32.97
N ASN A 14 -16.09 17.34 -31.98
CA ASN A 14 -16.14 18.81 -32.10
C ASN A 14 -15.05 19.37 -33.00
N SER A 15 -13.89 18.71 -33.09
CA SER A 15 -12.80 19.16 -33.98
C SER A 15 -12.94 18.64 -35.41
N GLY A 16 -13.74 17.59 -35.63
CA GLY A 16 -13.79 16.86 -36.89
C GLY A 16 -12.51 16.09 -37.22
N VAL A 17 -11.61 15.93 -36.25
CA VAL A 17 -10.33 15.23 -36.43
C VAL A 17 -10.45 13.81 -35.90
N GLU A 18 -10.30 12.83 -36.77
CA GLU A 18 -10.24 11.42 -36.40
C GLU A 18 -8.82 11.05 -35.96
N PHE A 19 -8.72 10.35 -34.83
CA PHE A 19 -7.44 9.91 -34.30
C PHE A 19 -7.58 8.63 -33.47
N LYS A 20 -6.46 7.94 -33.31
CA LYS A 20 -6.32 6.78 -32.43
C LYS A 20 -5.24 7.10 -31.41
N LEU A 21 -5.54 6.82 -30.15
CA LEU A 21 -4.62 6.95 -29.03
C LEU A 21 -4.37 5.57 -28.44
N SER A 22 -3.10 5.16 -28.37
CA SER A 22 -2.68 3.89 -27.76
C SER A 22 -1.50 4.08 -26.83
N LEU A 23 -1.40 3.25 -25.80
CA LEU A 23 -0.23 3.15 -24.93
C LEU A 23 0.92 2.41 -25.64
N ASP A 24 2.10 2.41 -25.02
CA ASP A 24 3.31 1.77 -25.57
C ASP A 24 3.19 0.24 -25.70
N ASP A 25 2.36 -0.40 -24.88
CA ASP A 25 1.99 -1.82 -24.96
C ASP A 25 0.95 -2.13 -26.07
N ASN A 26 0.57 -1.11 -26.87
CA ASN A 26 -0.47 -1.11 -27.89
C ASN A 26 -1.92 -1.19 -27.36
N THR A 27 -2.14 -1.04 -26.06
CA THR A 27 -3.49 -0.91 -25.49
C THR A 27 -4.18 0.34 -26.06
N ILE A 28 -5.36 0.16 -26.66
CA ILE A 28 -6.10 1.25 -27.33
C ILE A 28 -6.94 2.00 -26.30
N LEU A 29 -6.56 3.25 -26.02
CA LEU A 29 -7.32 4.13 -25.13
C LEU A 29 -8.53 4.76 -25.85
N PHE A 30 -8.38 5.08 -27.13
CA PHE A 30 -9.44 5.67 -27.95
C PHE A 30 -9.17 5.44 -29.44
N ASN A 31 -10.22 5.27 -30.23
CA ASN A 31 -10.12 5.17 -31.68
C ASN A 31 -11.39 5.72 -32.33
N SER A 32 -11.27 6.81 -33.09
CA SER A 32 -12.33 7.34 -33.94
C SER A 32 -12.04 7.22 -35.44
N ILE A 33 -10.94 6.55 -35.81
CA ILE A 33 -10.57 6.36 -37.21
C ILE A 33 -11.50 5.32 -37.82
N ILE A 34 -12.38 5.75 -38.72
CA ILE A 34 -13.30 4.87 -39.46
C ILE A 34 -12.60 4.56 -40.78
N SER A 35 -11.94 3.40 -40.85
CA SER A 35 -11.23 2.81 -42.01
C SER A 35 -11.32 3.60 -43.32
N VAL A 36 -10.25 4.32 -43.67
CA VAL A 36 -10.06 4.86 -45.02
C VAL A 36 -8.98 4.03 -45.71
N ASP A 37 -9.39 3.20 -46.66
CA ASP A 37 -8.51 2.60 -47.66
C ASP A 37 -7.57 3.67 -48.23
N GLY A 38 -6.26 3.53 -47.96
CA GLY A 38 -5.22 4.37 -48.54
C GLY A 38 -4.85 5.67 -47.80
N ALA A 39 -5.39 5.96 -46.62
CA ALA A 39 -4.95 7.12 -45.84
C ALA A 39 -3.59 6.88 -45.18
N LEU A 40 -2.59 7.68 -45.53
CA LEU A 40 -1.29 7.71 -44.84
C LEU A 40 -1.51 8.18 -43.40
N LEU A 41 -1.32 7.29 -42.42
CA LEU A 41 -1.34 7.64 -41.01
C LEU A 41 0.03 8.13 -40.56
N LEU A 42 0.03 9.22 -39.80
CA LEU A 42 1.19 9.69 -39.05
C LEU A 42 1.07 9.22 -37.61
N GLU A 43 2.14 8.67 -37.08
CA GLU A 43 2.28 8.37 -35.66
C GLU A 43 3.15 9.42 -34.99
N LYS A 44 2.69 9.95 -33.86
CA LYS A 44 3.43 10.88 -33.02
C LYS A 44 3.32 10.49 -31.56
N GLU A 45 4.41 10.72 -30.84
CA GLU A 45 4.49 10.41 -29.42
C GLU A 45 3.94 11.58 -28.59
N LEU A 46 3.23 11.25 -27.51
CA LEU A 46 2.78 12.19 -26.47
C LEU A 46 2.86 11.57 -25.08
N TRP A 47 2.70 12.40 -24.06
CA TRP A 47 2.86 11.99 -22.66
C TRP A 47 1.54 12.11 -21.87
N LEU A 48 1.05 10.97 -21.41
CA LEU A 48 -0.06 10.88 -20.48
C LEU A 48 0.51 10.75 -19.05
N GLY A 49 0.85 11.90 -18.46
CA GLY A 49 1.59 11.93 -17.20
C GLY A 49 3.02 11.44 -17.38
N ALA A 50 3.38 10.31 -16.75
CA ALA A 50 4.68 9.66 -16.93
C ALA A 50 4.66 8.59 -18.03
N GLN A 51 3.49 8.20 -18.52
CA GLN A 51 3.34 7.18 -19.55
C GLN A 51 3.49 7.79 -20.94
N LYS A 52 4.20 7.07 -21.79
CA LYS A 52 4.34 7.41 -23.19
C LYS A 52 3.20 6.76 -23.99
N ALA A 53 2.62 7.55 -24.89
CA ALA A 53 1.51 7.12 -25.73
C ALA A 53 1.75 7.53 -27.18
N LYS A 54 1.10 6.82 -28.09
CA LYS A 54 1.13 7.03 -29.54
C LYS A 54 -0.21 7.59 -30.00
N LEU A 55 -0.13 8.71 -30.70
CA LEU A 55 -1.22 9.34 -31.41
C LEU A 55 -1.07 9.04 -32.90
N ALA A 56 -1.98 8.21 -33.41
CA ALA A 56 -2.12 7.95 -34.83
C ALA A 56 -3.21 8.85 -35.41
N ILE A 57 -2.91 9.56 -36.49
CA ILE A 57 -3.79 10.55 -37.11
C ILE A 57 -3.57 10.55 -38.63
N SER A 58 -4.61 10.86 -39.40
CA SER A 58 -4.45 11.01 -40.86
C SER A 58 -3.49 12.16 -41.20
N LYS A 59 -2.64 11.96 -42.21
CA LYS A 59 -1.72 12.98 -42.73
C LYS A 59 -2.44 14.28 -43.14
N SER A 60 -3.72 14.21 -43.50
CA SER A 60 -4.54 15.40 -43.79
C SER A 60 -4.66 16.38 -42.62
N PHE A 61 -4.48 15.89 -41.38
CA PHE A 61 -4.58 16.68 -40.16
C PHE A 61 -3.21 16.91 -39.48
N GLU A 62 -2.10 16.79 -40.22
CA GLU A 62 -0.74 16.96 -39.68
C GLU A 62 -0.57 18.29 -38.92
N MET A 63 -1.16 19.37 -39.43
CA MET A 63 -1.10 20.70 -38.81
C MET A 63 -1.82 20.79 -37.46
N CYS A 64 -2.75 19.87 -37.19
CA CYS A 64 -3.51 19.83 -35.93
C CYS A 64 -2.76 19.10 -34.81
N ILE A 65 -1.71 18.33 -35.14
CA ILE A 65 -0.97 17.48 -34.20
C ILE A 65 -0.51 18.24 -32.95
N PRO A 66 0.12 19.43 -33.03
CA PRO A 66 0.60 20.12 -31.84
C PRO A 66 -0.53 20.50 -30.87
N LEU A 67 -1.65 21.00 -31.39
CA LEU A 67 -2.80 21.43 -30.58
C LEU A 67 -3.55 20.24 -30.01
N LEU A 68 -3.72 19.18 -30.81
CA LEU A 68 -4.36 17.94 -30.38
C LEU A 68 -3.54 17.27 -29.27
N LYS A 69 -2.22 17.17 -29.46
CA LYS A 69 -1.27 16.69 -28.45
C LYS A 69 -1.38 17.52 -27.16
N TYR A 70 -1.25 18.84 -27.24
CA TYR A 70 -1.34 19.72 -26.07
C TYR A 70 -2.69 19.56 -25.34
N SER A 71 -3.80 19.50 -26.08
CA SER A 71 -5.15 19.35 -25.52
C SER A 71 -5.34 18.01 -24.80
N ILE A 72 -4.78 16.93 -25.36
CA ILE A 72 -4.83 15.60 -24.75
C ILE A 72 -3.95 15.55 -23.48
N GLU A 73 -2.69 15.98 -23.58
CA GLU A 73 -1.73 15.97 -22.47
C GLU A 73 -2.21 16.87 -21.30
N THR A 74 -2.71 18.07 -21.61
CA THR A 74 -3.21 19.01 -20.61
C THR A 74 -4.46 18.47 -19.93
N LYS A 75 -5.42 17.95 -20.69
CA LYS A 75 -6.65 17.42 -20.09
C LYS A 75 -6.39 16.20 -19.23
N TYR A 76 -5.48 15.32 -19.68
CA TYR A 76 -5.03 14.20 -18.87
C TYR A 76 -4.45 14.72 -17.55
N ARG A 77 -3.50 15.66 -17.60
CA ARG A 77 -2.92 16.24 -16.38
C ARG A 77 -3.95 16.85 -15.43
N GLU A 78 -4.92 17.60 -15.96
CA GLU A 78 -6.02 18.18 -15.18
C GLU A 78 -6.86 17.12 -14.47
N ILE A 79 -7.30 16.08 -15.19
CA ILE A 79 -8.15 15.02 -14.62
C ILE A 79 -7.41 14.27 -13.51
N PHE A 80 -6.16 13.88 -13.74
CA PHE A 80 -5.38 13.13 -12.76
C PHE A 80 -5.04 13.99 -11.53
N SER A 81 -4.67 15.26 -11.74
CA SER A 81 -4.46 16.22 -10.64
C SER A 81 -5.73 16.42 -9.82
N MET A 82 -6.91 16.45 -10.45
CA MET A 82 -8.19 16.55 -9.73
C MET A 82 -8.47 15.31 -8.87
N ARG A 83 -8.23 14.10 -9.39
CA ARG A 83 -8.41 12.84 -8.64
C ARG A 83 -7.50 12.79 -7.40
N GLU A 84 -6.22 13.11 -7.57
CA GLU A 84 -5.26 13.19 -6.46
C GLU A 84 -5.70 14.24 -5.44
N GLN A 85 -6.15 15.41 -5.88
CA GLN A 85 -6.62 16.47 -4.99
C GLN A 85 -7.86 16.05 -4.18
N LEU A 86 -8.79 15.30 -4.78
CA LEU A 86 -9.93 14.73 -4.07
C LEU A 86 -9.49 13.75 -2.99
N VAL A 87 -8.52 12.86 -3.30
CA VAL A 87 -7.94 11.95 -2.31
C VAL A 87 -7.28 12.73 -1.18
N ILE A 88 -6.47 13.76 -1.49
CA ILE A 88 -5.86 14.63 -0.47
C ILE A 88 -6.94 15.26 0.42
N ASN A 89 -8.00 15.81 -0.17
CA ASN A 89 -9.09 16.42 0.60
C ASN A 89 -9.73 15.41 1.57
N MET A 90 -9.98 14.17 1.12
CA MET A 90 -10.51 13.10 1.99
C MET A 90 -9.53 12.72 3.10
N LEU A 91 -8.24 12.57 2.78
CA LEU A 91 -7.18 12.29 3.76
C LEU A 91 -7.03 13.42 4.81
N GLU A 92 -7.30 14.66 4.42
CA GLU A 92 -7.32 15.81 5.33
C GLU A 92 -8.65 15.93 6.10
N GLY A 93 -9.67 15.15 5.74
CA GLY A 93 -11.03 15.22 6.30
C GLY A 93 -11.79 16.48 5.89
N LYS A 94 -11.45 17.06 4.74
CA LYS A 94 -12.24 18.11 4.11
C LYS A 94 -13.47 17.46 3.48
N GLY A 95 -14.63 18.10 3.65
CA GLY A 95 -15.89 17.60 3.06
C GLY A 95 -15.80 17.53 1.54
N VAL A 96 -16.15 16.38 0.97
CA VAL A 96 -16.26 16.16 -0.47
C VAL A 96 -17.69 15.73 -0.77
N SER A 97 -18.34 16.35 -1.76
CA SER A 97 -19.68 15.93 -2.18
C SER A 97 -19.61 14.53 -2.82
N SER A 98 -20.55 13.66 -2.44
CA SER A 98 -20.60 12.27 -2.94
C SER A 98 -20.67 12.22 -4.48
N GLU A 99 -21.42 13.12 -5.10
CA GLU A 99 -21.54 13.19 -6.57
C GLU A 99 -20.20 13.48 -7.24
N SER A 100 -19.46 14.50 -6.78
CA SER A 100 -18.13 14.80 -7.33
C SER A 100 -17.12 13.69 -7.05
N LEU A 101 -17.25 13.01 -5.90
CA LEU A 101 -16.40 11.90 -5.51
C LEU A 101 -16.55 10.71 -6.46
N TYR A 102 -17.77 10.17 -6.59
CA TYR A 102 -18.00 8.97 -7.41
C TYR A 102 -17.88 9.23 -8.91
N ASN A 103 -18.12 10.48 -9.36
CA ASN A 103 -17.85 10.86 -10.76
C ASN A 103 -16.35 10.86 -11.08
N ALA A 104 -15.51 11.34 -10.16
CA ALA A 104 -14.07 11.36 -10.35
C ALA A 104 -13.42 10.00 -10.06
N LEU A 105 -13.93 9.28 -9.07
CA LEU A 105 -13.40 8.02 -8.55
C LEU A 105 -14.48 6.91 -8.53
N PRO A 106 -14.92 6.40 -9.70
CA PRO A 106 -16.02 5.43 -9.77
C PRO A 106 -15.76 4.12 -9.02
N PHE A 107 -14.48 3.73 -8.91
CA PHE A 107 -14.09 2.48 -8.24
C PHE A 107 -14.46 2.47 -6.75
N LEU A 108 -14.61 3.64 -6.11
CA LEU A 108 -15.02 3.77 -4.70
C LEU A 108 -16.46 3.30 -4.42
N SER A 109 -17.27 3.09 -5.46
CA SER A 109 -18.61 2.51 -5.32
C SER A 109 -18.59 1.03 -4.93
N ASN A 110 -17.42 0.38 -5.05
CA ASN A 110 -17.20 -1.02 -4.66
C ASN A 110 -16.29 -1.10 -3.43
N ARG A 111 -16.01 -2.32 -2.97
CA ARG A 111 -14.96 -2.56 -1.98
C ARG A 111 -13.63 -2.03 -2.52
N CYS A 112 -13.03 -1.14 -1.75
CA CYS A 112 -11.78 -0.48 -2.08
C CYS A 112 -10.72 -0.82 -1.03
N THR A 113 -9.47 -0.88 -1.44
CA THR A 113 -8.31 -1.11 -0.60
C THR A 113 -7.40 0.10 -0.67
N LEU A 114 -6.95 0.57 0.49
CA LEU A 114 -5.86 1.50 0.62
C LEU A 114 -4.60 0.73 1.01
N PHE A 115 -3.53 0.84 0.22
CA PHE A 115 -2.17 0.49 0.62
C PHE A 115 -1.42 1.76 1.01
N LEU A 116 -0.74 1.70 2.15
CA LEU A 116 0.20 2.71 2.61
C LEU A 116 1.60 2.11 2.65
N ILE A 117 2.52 2.69 1.90
CA ILE A 117 3.89 2.21 1.78
C ILE A 117 4.84 3.25 2.37
N SER A 118 5.68 2.83 3.31
CA SER A 118 6.72 3.65 3.93
C SER A 118 8.11 3.17 3.55
N LEU A 119 8.94 4.13 3.14
CA LEU A 119 10.31 3.95 2.67
C LEU A 119 11.20 5.04 3.27
N ASN A 120 12.46 4.70 3.53
CA ASN A 120 13.42 5.66 4.06
C ASN A 120 13.94 6.64 2.99
N LYS A 121 13.99 6.23 1.72
CA LYS A 121 14.52 7.00 0.59
C LYS A 121 13.88 6.53 -0.74
N ASN A 122 14.19 7.24 -1.84
CA ASN A 122 13.83 6.86 -3.21
C ASN A 122 12.32 6.62 -3.42
N ARG A 123 11.48 7.43 -2.76
CA ARG A 123 10.01 7.29 -2.80
C ARG A 123 9.42 7.52 -4.19
N TYR A 124 9.97 8.47 -4.95
CA TYR A 124 9.51 8.74 -6.31
C TYR A 124 9.83 7.58 -7.25
N ASP A 125 11.03 7.02 -7.16
CA ASP A 125 11.43 5.87 -7.98
C ASP A 125 10.59 4.63 -7.63
N ALA A 126 10.37 4.38 -6.33
CA ALA A 126 9.49 3.30 -5.88
C ALA A 126 8.05 3.48 -6.36
N LEU A 127 7.51 4.71 -6.34
CA LEU A 127 6.20 5.00 -6.91
C LEU A 127 6.15 4.69 -8.41
N ASN A 128 7.21 4.99 -9.16
CA ASN A 128 7.28 4.70 -10.59
C ASN A 128 7.28 3.18 -10.86
N VAL A 129 8.08 2.41 -10.12
CA VAL A 129 8.09 0.93 -10.21
C VAL A 129 6.69 0.35 -9.96
N ILE A 130 5.98 0.87 -8.95
CA ILE A 130 4.60 0.46 -8.68
C ILE A 130 3.69 0.85 -9.85
N LYS A 131 3.78 2.08 -10.37
CA LYS A 131 2.96 2.55 -11.49
C LYS A 131 3.12 1.71 -12.75
N GLU A 132 4.33 1.22 -13.03
CA GLU A 132 4.60 0.30 -14.14
C GLU A 132 3.90 -1.06 -13.97
N SER A 133 3.71 -1.50 -12.73
CA SER A 133 3.02 -2.76 -12.41
C SER A 133 1.49 -2.64 -12.36
N TYR A 134 0.99 -1.42 -12.17
CA TYR A 134 -0.42 -1.12 -11.95
C TYR A 134 -0.88 0.02 -12.87
N ASP A 135 -1.00 -0.29 -14.18
CA ASP A 135 -1.58 0.61 -15.18
C ASP A 135 -3.10 0.40 -15.29
N ASP A 136 -3.81 0.61 -14.17
CA ASP A 136 -5.27 0.55 -14.13
C ASP A 136 -5.82 1.92 -13.73
N GLU A 137 -6.77 2.41 -14.51
CA GLU A 137 -7.46 3.67 -14.22
C GLU A 137 -8.29 3.64 -12.93
N ASN A 138 -8.60 2.44 -12.43
CA ASN A 138 -9.27 2.22 -11.16
C ASN A 138 -8.31 2.26 -9.96
N ILE A 139 -7.04 2.54 -10.20
CA ILE A 139 -6.02 2.70 -9.17
C ILE A 139 -5.55 4.16 -9.16
N ILE A 140 -5.39 4.71 -7.96
CA ILE A 140 -4.68 5.98 -7.73
C ILE A 140 -3.42 5.62 -6.97
N SER A 141 -2.28 6.10 -7.45
CA SER A 141 -1.00 5.94 -6.78
C SER A 141 -0.31 7.30 -6.71
N MET A 142 -0.08 7.76 -5.48
CA MET A 142 0.44 9.10 -5.21
C MET A 142 1.33 9.12 -3.98
N ILE A 143 2.16 10.15 -3.85
CA ILE A 143 2.86 10.44 -2.60
C ILE A 143 2.02 11.43 -1.79
N TYR A 144 1.74 11.07 -0.55
CA TYR A 144 1.11 11.96 0.42
C TYR A 144 1.92 11.95 1.71
N LYS A 145 2.37 13.13 2.13
CA LYS A 145 3.38 13.30 3.19
C LYS A 145 4.62 12.46 2.86
N ASP A 146 5.04 11.57 3.75
CA ASP A 146 6.21 10.69 3.58
C ASP A 146 5.85 9.26 3.17
N HIS A 147 4.64 9.04 2.67
CA HIS A 147 4.14 7.72 2.27
C HIS A 147 3.69 7.70 0.82
N ILE A 148 3.82 6.54 0.19
CA ILE A 148 3.11 6.23 -1.05
C ILE A 148 1.74 5.69 -0.64
N VAL A 149 0.68 6.27 -1.21
CA VAL A 149 -0.70 5.83 -1.04
C VAL A 149 -1.14 5.23 -2.36
N ILE A 150 -1.66 4.01 -2.29
CA ILE A 150 -2.32 3.35 -3.42
C ILE A 150 -3.76 3.07 -3.02
N LEU A 151 -4.70 3.41 -3.88
CA LEU A 151 -6.12 3.28 -3.64
C LEU A 151 -6.78 2.68 -4.87
N GLY A 152 -7.50 1.58 -4.72
CA GLY A 152 -8.16 0.90 -5.83
C GLY A 152 -8.89 -0.36 -5.40
N ASN A 153 -9.32 -1.18 -6.36
CA ASN A 153 -10.03 -2.43 -6.08
C ASN A 153 -9.08 -3.61 -6.33
N PHE A 154 -8.91 -4.47 -5.33
CA PHE A 154 -7.97 -5.58 -5.36
C PHE A 154 -8.68 -6.84 -4.83
N GLU A 155 -8.42 -8.00 -5.45
CA GLU A 155 -9.05 -9.27 -5.07
C GLU A 155 -8.24 -10.06 -4.03
N ASP A 156 -6.90 -9.99 -4.08
CA ASP A 156 -5.98 -10.54 -3.06
C ASP A 156 -5.01 -9.45 -2.57
N GLU A 157 -5.42 -8.74 -1.52
CA GLU A 157 -4.64 -7.60 -1.03
C GLU A 157 -3.26 -8.01 -0.49
N LEU A 158 -3.14 -9.21 0.07
CA LEU A 158 -1.88 -9.69 0.63
C LEU A 158 -0.88 -10.05 -0.46
N GLU A 159 -1.33 -10.71 -1.52
CA GLU A 159 -0.49 -11.02 -2.69
C GLU A 159 -0.01 -9.72 -3.35
N HIS A 160 -0.91 -8.76 -3.57
CA HIS A 160 -0.55 -7.46 -4.13
C HIS A 160 0.45 -6.69 -3.26
N ALA A 161 0.25 -6.65 -1.93
CA ALA A 161 1.20 -6.01 -1.04
C ALA A 161 2.59 -6.70 -1.07
N ASN A 162 2.64 -8.03 -1.12
CA ASN A 162 3.90 -8.75 -1.22
C ASN A 162 4.59 -8.50 -2.56
N SER A 163 3.83 -8.50 -3.67
CA SER A 163 4.36 -8.15 -4.99
C SER A 163 4.94 -6.74 -5.00
N MET A 164 4.23 -5.74 -4.46
CA MET A 164 4.74 -4.37 -4.35
C MET A 164 6.03 -4.31 -3.53
N LYS A 165 6.09 -5.01 -2.39
CA LYS A 165 7.29 -5.09 -1.56
C LYS A 165 8.47 -5.70 -2.34
N ASP A 166 8.23 -6.79 -3.05
CA ASP A 166 9.27 -7.51 -3.78
C ASP A 166 9.79 -6.70 -4.97
N SER A 167 8.93 -6.01 -5.72
CA SER A 167 9.34 -5.09 -6.80
C SER A 167 10.18 -3.93 -6.26
N ILE A 168 9.76 -3.29 -5.17
CA ILE A 168 10.54 -2.21 -4.56
C ILE A 168 11.89 -2.72 -4.04
N LEU A 169 11.93 -3.92 -3.45
CA LEU A 169 13.17 -4.51 -2.97
C LEU A 169 14.13 -4.87 -4.12
N SER A 170 13.61 -5.41 -5.22
CA SER A 170 14.37 -5.79 -6.41
C SER A 170 14.96 -4.57 -7.13
N ASP A 171 14.14 -3.56 -7.38
CA ASP A 171 14.49 -2.51 -8.35
C ASP A 171 15.08 -1.28 -7.67
N ILE A 172 14.67 -1.00 -6.42
CA ILE A 172 15.12 0.16 -5.64
C ILE A 172 16.09 -0.25 -4.52
N TYR A 173 16.29 -1.55 -4.29
CA TYR A 173 17.19 -2.11 -3.26
C TYR A 173 16.93 -1.53 -1.86
N THR A 174 15.66 -1.28 -1.54
CA THR A 174 15.25 -0.62 -0.29
C THR A 174 14.14 -1.41 0.40
N LYS A 175 14.33 -1.68 1.70
CA LYS A 175 13.28 -2.27 2.56
C LYS A 175 12.12 -1.28 2.70
N CYS A 176 10.90 -1.77 2.52
CA CYS A 176 9.68 -1.00 2.74
C CYS A 176 8.81 -1.62 3.83
N TYR A 177 7.87 -0.84 4.35
CA TYR A 177 6.78 -1.29 5.21
C TYR A 177 5.48 -0.99 4.47
N ILE A 178 4.61 -1.99 4.35
CA ILE A 178 3.35 -1.88 3.64
C ILE A 178 2.24 -2.27 4.61
N SER A 179 1.24 -1.39 4.71
CA SER A 179 0.02 -1.64 5.44
C SER A 179 -1.14 -1.50 4.48
N TYR A 180 -2.14 -2.38 4.58
CA TYR A 180 -3.34 -2.28 3.76
C TYR A 180 -4.61 -2.40 4.58
N SER A 181 -5.69 -1.81 4.10
CA SER A 181 -7.02 -1.90 4.72
C SER A 181 -8.09 -1.80 3.63
N SER A 182 -9.10 -2.65 3.74
CA SER A 182 -10.22 -2.71 2.79
C SER A 182 -11.49 -2.18 3.45
N PHE A 183 -12.24 -1.36 2.71
CA PHE A 183 -13.43 -0.69 3.21
C PHE A 183 -14.47 -0.50 2.10
N SER A 184 -15.70 -0.19 2.51
CA SER A 184 -16.87 -0.09 1.63
C SER A 184 -17.20 1.37 1.32
N GLY A 185 -16.26 2.08 0.70
CA GLY A 185 -16.45 3.38 0.04
C GLY A 185 -16.92 4.57 0.90
N GLY A 186 -16.13 5.62 0.94
CA GLY A 186 -16.52 6.89 1.58
C GLY A 186 -15.31 7.78 1.89
N ALA A 187 -15.54 9.08 2.03
CA ALA A 187 -14.46 10.01 2.39
C ALA A 187 -13.89 9.72 3.79
N ASP A 188 -14.77 9.43 4.76
CA ASP A 188 -14.37 9.11 6.14
C ASP A 188 -13.62 7.78 6.22
N ASP A 189 -14.02 6.78 5.42
CA ASP A 189 -13.35 5.48 5.38
C ASP A 189 -11.91 5.58 4.89
N ILE A 190 -11.65 6.38 3.85
CA ILE A 190 -10.28 6.60 3.34
C ILE A 190 -9.41 7.25 4.42
N LYS A 191 -9.94 8.23 5.14
CA LYS A 191 -9.21 8.90 6.23
C LYS A 191 -8.90 7.93 7.36
N ASN A 192 -9.89 7.13 7.77
CA ASN A 192 -9.73 6.15 8.84
C ASN A 192 -8.71 5.07 8.44
N ALA A 193 -8.85 4.50 7.23
CA ALA A 193 -7.92 3.53 6.67
C ALA A 193 -6.48 4.08 6.61
N PHE A 194 -6.30 5.34 6.18
CA PHE A 194 -4.98 5.98 6.20
C PHE A 194 -4.41 6.14 7.61
N ASN A 195 -5.22 6.54 8.58
CA ASN A 195 -4.78 6.72 9.97
C ASN A 195 -4.40 5.38 10.61
N ASP A 196 -5.22 4.33 10.40
CA ASP A 196 -4.93 2.99 10.90
C ASP A 196 -3.69 2.40 10.23
N ALA A 197 -3.53 2.55 8.92
CA ALA A 197 -2.33 2.12 8.20
C ALA A 197 -1.06 2.91 8.63
N SER A 198 -1.19 4.20 8.93
CA SER A 198 -0.09 5.03 9.43
C SER A 198 0.33 4.62 10.84
N LEU A 199 -0.65 4.38 11.72
CA LEU A 199 -0.41 3.86 13.06
C LEU A 199 0.25 2.48 12.97
N TYR A 200 -0.25 1.60 12.10
CA TYR A 200 0.32 0.30 11.84
C TYR A 200 1.83 0.41 11.54
N ILE A 201 2.23 1.23 10.55
CA ILE A 201 3.63 1.35 10.15
C ILE A 201 4.48 1.86 11.33
N THR A 202 3.91 2.78 12.12
CA THR A 202 4.55 3.31 13.32
C THR A 202 4.80 2.21 14.35
N LEU A 203 3.78 1.39 14.67
CA LEU A 203 3.89 0.27 15.61
C LEU A 203 4.85 -0.81 15.10
N SER A 204 4.79 -1.10 13.81
CA SER A 204 5.62 -2.08 13.12
C SER A 204 7.11 -1.77 13.26
N LYS A 205 7.47 -0.49 13.08
CA LYS A 205 8.84 0.01 13.32
C LYS A 205 9.18 0.05 14.82
N LYS A 206 8.26 0.57 15.64
CA LYS A 206 8.46 0.78 17.09
C LYS A 206 8.70 -0.53 17.86
N TYR A 207 8.01 -1.59 17.47
CA TYR A 207 8.15 -2.91 18.07
C TYR A 207 9.08 -3.83 17.27
N ASP A 208 9.78 -3.32 16.26
CA ASP A 208 10.67 -4.08 15.37
C ASP A 208 10.04 -5.41 14.93
N LEU A 209 8.86 -5.33 14.32
CA LEU A 209 8.15 -6.50 13.82
C LEU A 209 8.92 -7.14 12.65
N LYS A 210 8.98 -8.46 12.64
CA LYS A 210 9.67 -9.26 11.61
C LYS A 210 9.00 -9.11 10.24
N GLU A 211 7.68 -9.22 10.22
CA GLU A 211 6.90 -9.02 9.00
C GLU A 211 6.79 -7.53 8.69
N THR A 212 6.81 -7.18 7.40
CA THR A 212 6.77 -5.78 6.93
C THR A 212 5.55 -5.46 6.07
N VAL A 213 4.75 -6.47 5.75
CA VAL A 213 3.49 -6.36 4.99
C VAL A 213 2.38 -6.85 5.88
N HIS A 214 1.37 -6.02 6.11
CA HIS A 214 0.31 -6.36 7.04
C HIS A 214 -1.03 -5.74 6.71
N ASP A 215 -2.05 -6.50 7.10
CA ASP A 215 -3.42 -6.03 7.21
C ASP A 215 -3.55 -5.12 8.44
N SER A 216 -4.05 -3.92 8.24
CA SER A 216 -4.23 -2.90 9.29
C SER A 216 -5.15 -3.42 10.41
N ASP A 217 -6.06 -4.33 10.08
CA ASP A 217 -7.01 -4.91 11.04
C ASP A 217 -6.37 -5.95 11.97
N LYS A 218 -5.15 -6.43 11.68
CA LYS A 218 -4.52 -7.55 12.40
C LYS A 218 -3.64 -7.16 13.60
N LEU A 219 -3.25 -5.88 13.77
CA LEU A 219 -2.41 -5.44 14.91
C LEU A 219 -3.20 -4.86 16.10
N ILE A 220 -4.34 -5.46 16.42
CA ILE A 220 -5.15 -5.00 17.55
C ILE A 220 -4.37 -5.10 18.86
N LEU A 221 -3.56 -6.16 19.05
CA LEU A 221 -2.78 -6.35 20.28
C LEU A 221 -1.74 -5.24 20.46
N GLU A 222 -0.97 -4.94 19.43
CA GLU A 222 0.07 -3.91 19.42
C GLU A 222 -0.54 -2.53 19.64
N LYS A 223 -1.71 -2.27 19.06
CA LYS A 223 -2.49 -1.04 19.28
C LYS A 223 -2.97 -0.96 20.73
N VAL A 224 -3.47 -2.05 21.32
CA VAL A 224 -3.83 -2.09 22.74
C VAL A 224 -2.62 -1.80 23.63
N ILE A 225 -1.49 -2.47 23.37
CA ILE A 225 -0.24 -2.28 24.13
C ILE A 225 0.26 -0.85 24.01
N TYR A 226 0.19 -0.27 22.81
CA TYR A 226 0.60 1.12 22.57
C TYR A 226 -0.21 2.10 23.42
N ASN A 227 -1.50 1.83 23.62
CA ASN A 227 -2.43 2.67 24.39
C ASN A 227 -2.46 2.36 25.90
N ILE A 228 -1.65 1.40 26.40
CA ILE A 228 -1.46 1.23 27.85
C ILE A 228 -0.84 2.52 28.40
N ASN A 229 -1.37 3.01 29.52
CA ASN A 229 -0.85 4.21 30.16
C ASN A 229 0.64 4.05 30.55
N ASP A 230 1.37 5.15 30.55
CA ASP A 230 2.83 5.10 30.73
C ASP A 230 3.25 4.57 32.11
N ASN A 231 2.49 4.86 33.17
CA ASN A 231 2.76 4.34 34.52
C ASN A 231 2.72 2.80 34.56
N MET A 232 1.72 2.18 33.91
CA MET A 232 1.61 0.73 33.82
C MET A 232 2.70 0.14 32.90
N LYS A 233 3.05 0.84 31.82
CA LYS A 233 4.19 0.44 30.99
C LYS A 233 5.50 0.45 31.78
N GLU A 234 5.71 1.47 32.62
CA GLU A 234 6.89 1.57 33.49
C GLU A 234 6.94 0.46 34.53
N GLU A 235 5.82 0.15 35.17
CA GLU A 235 5.72 -0.96 36.13
C GLU A 235 6.07 -2.31 35.47
N LEU A 236 5.47 -2.59 34.31
CA LEU A 236 5.77 -3.81 33.55
C LEU A 236 7.22 -3.86 33.08
N PHE A 237 7.74 -2.74 32.56
CA PHE A 237 9.13 -2.66 32.13
C PHE A 237 10.09 -2.92 33.31
N ALA A 238 9.90 -2.27 34.45
CA ALA A 238 10.74 -2.47 35.63
C ALA A 238 10.72 -3.92 36.12
N LYS A 239 9.54 -4.57 36.08
CA LYS A 239 9.37 -5.96 36.51
C LYS A 239 10.05 -6.98 35.58
N PHE A 240 10.13 -6.69 34.28
CA PHE A 240 10.60 -7.66 33.27
C PHE A 240 11.95 -7.34 32.62
N LYS A 241 12.45 -6.10 32.69
CA LYS A 241 13.67 -5.66 32.00
C LYS A 241 14.85 -6.60 32.23
N ASP A 242 15.13 -6.95 33.48
CA ASP A 242 16.29 -7.80 33.82
C ASP A 242 16.08 -9.26 33.41
N LYS A 243 14.83 -9.71 33.24
CA LYS A 243 14.50 -11.04 32.73
C LYS A 243 14.79 -11.09 31.22
N PHE A 244 14.25 -10.13 30.46
CA PHE A 244 14.42 -10.08 29.01
C PHE A 244 15.85 -9.74 28.57
N SER A 245 16.57 -8.93 29.34
CA SER A 245 17.96 -8.56 29.01
C SER A 245 18.94 -9.75 29.06
N LYS A 246 18.53 -10.88 29.66
CA LYS A 246 19.31 -12.14 29.68
C LYS A 246 19.07 -13.01 28.44
N PHE A 247 18.05 -12.70 27.65
CA PHE A 247 17.70 -13.50 26.48
C PHE A 247 18.57 -13.14 25.28
N ASP A 248 19.15 -14.18 24.69
CA ASP A 248 19.84 -14.10 23.41
C ASP A 248 18.84 -13.98 22.25
N SER A 249 19.35 -13.74 21.04
CA SER A 249 18.53 -13.59 19.84
C SER A 249 17.71 -14.83 19.50
N GLU A 250 18.19 -16.02 19.87
CA GLU A 250 17.51 -17.30 19.62
C GLU A 250 16.26 -17.44 20.51
N ILE A 251 16.37 -17.08 21.79
CA ILE A 251 15.24 -17.07 22.73
C ILE A 251 14.25 -15.96 22.37
N ILE A 252 14.73 -14.76 22.00
CA ILE A 252 13.87 -13.66 21.52
C ILE A 252 13.05 -14.11 20.30
N SER A 253 13.70 -14.68 19.28
CA SER A 253 12.99 -15.20 18.10
C SER A 253 12.03 -16.34 18.44
N THR A 254 12.35 -17.15 19.46
CA THR A 254 11.46 -18.22 19.92
C THR A 254 10.20 -17.65 20.57
N ILE A 255 10.31 -16.61 21.40
CA ILE A 255 9.16 -15.93 22.02
C ILE A 255 8.24 -15.34 20.95
N GLU A 256 8.81 -14.62 19.97
CA GLU A 256 8.06 -13.99 18.88
C GLU A 256 7.31 -15.01 18.04
N GLU A 257 7.99 -16.05 17.55
CA GLU A 257 7.35 -17.04 16.68
C GLU A 257 6.33 -17.89 17.43
N PHE A 258 6.58 -18.19 18.71
CA PHE A 258 5.61 -18.92 19.54
C PHE A 258 4.35 -18.09 19.79
N ALA A 259 4.47 -16.78 20.03
CA ALA A 259 3.34 -15.87 20.15
C ALA A 259 2.55 -15.77 18.82
N ASN A 260 3.24 -15.60 17.69
CA ASN A 260 2.63 -15.52 16.35
C ASN A 260 1.89 -16.80 15.96
N CYS A 261 2.34 -17.95 16.46
CA CYS A 261 1.68 -19.25 16.25
C CYS A 261 0.56 -19.54 17.27
N GLY A 262 0.09 -18.54 18.02
CA GLY A 262 -0.98 -18.73 19.01
C GLY A 262 -0.61 -19.70 20.13
N LEU A 263 0.68 -19.71 20.53
CA LEU A 263 1.25 -20.62 21.53
C LEU A 263 1.19 -22.11 21.11
N ASN A 264 1.09 -22.38 19.81
CA ASN A 264 1.11 -23.74 19.28
C ASN A 264 2.56 -24.23 19.07
N ILE A 265 2.95 -25.27 19.81
CA ILE A 265 4.29 -25.85 19.77
C ILE A 265 4.63 -26.41 18.38
N SER A 266 3.70 -27.11 17.74
CA SER A 266 3.96 -27.76 16.46
C SER A 266 4.17 -26.75 15.34
N GLU A 267 3.31 -25.73 15.26
CA GLU A 267 3.40 -24.68 14.25
C GLU A 267 4.64 -23.81 14.46
N ALA A 268 4.92 -23.41 15.70
CA ALA A 268 6.11 -22.62 16.02
C ALA A 268 7.40 -23.38 15.73
N ALA A 269 7.48 -24.67 16.06
CA ALA A 269 8.65 -25.48 15.76
C ALA A 269 8.90 -25.57 14.25
N LYS A 270 7.83 -25.72 13.45
CA LYS A 270 7.90 -25.73 11.99
C LYS A 270 8.40 -24.38 11.43
N LYS A 271 7.86 -23.26 11.92
CA LYS A 271 8.25 -21.90 11.50
C LYS A 271 9.68 -21.53 11.93
N LEU A 272 10.14 -22.05 13.06
CA LEU A 272 11.52 -21.90 13.54
C LEU A 272 12.51 -22.88 12.87
N TYR A 273 12.04 -23.81 12.05
CA TYR A 273 12.85 -24.87 11.44
C TYR A 273 13.62 -25.73 12.46
N ILE A 274 12.99 -26.02 13.59
CA ILE A 274 13.56 -26.87 14.66
C ILE A 274 12.65 -28.03 14.99
N HIS A 275 13.19 -29.04 15.68
CA HIS A 275 12.38 -30.12 16.21
C HIS A 275 11.52 -29.64 17.39
N ARG A 276 10.31 -30.20 17.55
CA ARG A 276 9.38 -29.84 18.64
C ARG A 276 10.01 -29.93 20.03
N ASN A 277 10.88 -30.94 20.27
CA ASN A 277 11.53 -31.13 21.57
C ASN A 277 12.56 -30.03 21.85
N THR A 278 13.23 -29.53 20.81
CA THR A 278 14.14 -28.39 20.92
C THR A 278 13.36 -27.15 21.31
N LEU A 279 12.18 -26.93 20.74
CA LEU A 279 11.30 -25.83 21.14
C LEU A 279 10.89 -25.98 22.61
N ILE A 280 10.45 -27.16 23.05
CA ILE A 280 10.08 -27.41 24.46
C ILE A 280 11.24 -27.06 25.40
N TYR A 281 12.47 -27.49 25.06
CA TYR A 281 13.65 -27.14 25.85
C TYR A 281 13.89 -25.62 25.93
N ARG A 282 13.71 -24.89 24.82
CA ARG A 282 13.80 -23.42 24.83
C ARG A 282 12.69 -22.78 25.68
N LEU A 283 11.46 -23.30 25.64
CA LEU A 283 10.36 -22.85 26.49
C LEU A 283 10.64 -23.11 27.98
N ASP A 284 11.21 -24.27 28.32
CA ASP A 284 11.62 -24.57 29.69
C ASP A 284 12.76 -23.66 30.18
N LYS A 285 13.70 -23.29 29.29
CA LYS A 285 14.73 -22.29 29.58
C LYS A 285 14.10 -20.91 29.83
N ILE A 286 13.14 -20.48 29.01
CA ILE A 286 12.39 -19.22 29.22
C ILE A 286 11.71 -19.24 30.59
N TYR A 287 11.03 -20.33 30.96
CA TYR A 287 10.40 -20.47 32.27
C TYR A 287 11.43 -20.39 33.40
N LYS A 288 12.56 -21.08 33.29
CA LYS A 288 13.62 -21.06 34.30
C LYS A 288 14.20 -19.65 34.51
N ASP A 289 14.42 -18.92 33.43
CA ASP A 289 15.12 -17.62 33.46
C ASP A 289 14.17 -16.46 33.80
N SER A 290 12.89 -16.56 33.44
CA SER A 290 11.88 -15.51 33.68
C SER A 290 10.94 -15.81 34.84
N GLY A 291 10.71 -17.07 35.18
CA GLY A 291 9.66 -17.53 36.09
C GLY A 291 8.25 -17.53 35.49
N TYR A 292 8.10 -17.38 34.17
CA TYR A 292 6.81 -17.35 33.47
C TYR A 292 6.71 -18.48 32.45
N ASP A 293 5.68 -19.31 32.56
CA ASP A 293 5.40 -20.38 31.61
C ASP A 293 4.53 -19.83 30.48
N ILE A 294 5.16 -19.46 29.37
CA ILE A 294 4.46 -18.89 28.21
C ILE A 294 3.59 -19.92 27.45
N ARG A 295 3.54 -21.19 27.87
CA ARG A 295 2.53 -22.16 27.40
C ARG A 295 1.20 -21.96 28.11
N ASN A 296 1.19 -21.39 29.31
CA ASN A 296 -0.02 -21.01 30.01
C ASN A 296 -0.53 -19.68 29.46
N PHE A 297 -1.76 -19.65 28.93
CA PHE A 297 -2.34 -18.47 28.31
C PHE A 297 -2.28 -17.20 29.20
N LYS A 298 -2.62 -17.34 30.50
CA LYS A 298 -2.63 -16.19 31.41
C LYS A 298 -1.23 -15.63 31.61
N GLU A 299 -0.24 -16.48 31.83
CA GLU A 299 1.15 -16.05 32.00
C GLU A 299 1.73 -15.49 30.70
N ALA A 300 1.48 -16.17 29.58
CA ALA A 300 1.88 -15.74 28.24
C ALA A 300 1.33 -14.34 27.90
N SER A 301 0.07 -14.07 28.24
CA SER A 301 -0.57 -12.78 27.93
C SER A 301 0.18 -11.61 28.57
N ILE A 302 0.47 -11.68 29.87
CA ILE A 302 1.24 -10.63 30.57
C ILE A 302 2.67 -10.59 30.05
N PHE A 303 3.28 -11.75 29.81
CA PHE A 303 4.65 -11.85 29.33
C PHE A 303 4.83 -11.19 27.95
N ILE A 304 3.92 -11.45 27.00
CA ILE A 304 3.95 -10.88 25.65
C ILE A 304 3.75 -9.36 25.70
N ILE A 305 2.79 -8.86 26.49
CA ILE A 305 2.59 -7.41 26.67
C ILE A 305 3.88 -6.76 27.20
N ALA A 306 4.48 -7.33 28.24
CA ALA A 306 5.73 -6.82 28.81
C ALA A 306 6.89 -6.90 27.80
N PHE A 307 6.94 -7.95 26.99
CA PHE A 307 7.96 -8.16 25.96
C PHE A 307 7.89 -7.07 24.88
N PHE A 308 6.69 -6.73 24.40
CA PHE A 308 6.49 -5.62 23.47
C PHE A 308 6.88 -4.26 24.06
N ILE A 309 6.52 -3.99 25.32
CA ILE A 309 6.90 -2.76 26.03
C ILE A 309 8.44 -2.67 26.17
N TRP A 310 9.10 -3.80 26.42
CA TRP A 310 10.56 -3.85 26.47
C TRP A 310 11.20 -3.60 25.09
N LYS A 311 10.64 -4.17 24.01
CA LYS A 311 11.10 -3.89 22.63
C LYS A 311 10.95 -2.43 22.25
N GLU A 312 9.82 -1.81 22.58
CA GLU A 312 9.55 -0.37 22.36
C GLU A 312 10.65 0.54 22.92
N ARG A 313 11.29 0.15 24.04
CA ARG A 313 12.34 0.94 24.69
C ARG A 313 13.76 0.58 24.25
N ARG A 314 13.91 -0.42 23.38
CA ARG A 314 15.19 -0.90 22.82
C ARG A 314 15.45 -0.34 21.42
N ALA A 315 14.38 -0.02 20.68
CA ALA A 315 14.42 0.65 19.38
C ALA A 315 14.75 2.15 19.51
#